data_AF-A0A942Z7M8-F1
#
_entry.id   AF-A0A942Z7M8-F1
#
_cell.length_a   1.000
_cell.length_b   1.000
_cell.length_c   1.000
_cell.angle_alpha   90.00
_cell.angle_beta   90.00
_cell.angle_gamma   90.00
#
_symmetry.space_group_name_H-M   'P 1'
#
loop_
_entity.id
_entity.type
_entity.pdbx_description
1 polymer ?
#
loop_
_entity_poly.entity_id
_entity_poly.type
_entity_poly.pdbx_seq_one_letter_code
_entity_poly.pdbx_strand_id
1 'polypeptide(L)'
;MSGTKRTILFFSSFFLTILFMSIVGIILSPIINTISDYVYYNIFSPILFTIYLFIFMLIEGFLRKIYTNKYLKDNQLLIKVKAKEFELSGRLLVYLIILLIYFTPLLRDFSMDLLTIPRVLLFIFSIIISELLLRISSKSIYGYLTKDYVIISGLDLRIGLPIIYGSNIFNDSEVYTYNDIKEYFVFPETIELYLVADQGKLVFDTDNEVSRQFIGILTQKKIPMKKFN
;
A
#
# COMPACT_ATOMS: atom_id res chain seq x y z
N MET A 1 7.36 9.42 8.09
CA MET A 1 7.23 10.66 7.28
C MET A 1 6.37 11.65 8.03
N SER A 2 6.66 12.95 7.92
CA SER A 2 5.60 13.92 8.17
C SER A 2 4.44 13.61 7.22
N GLY A 3 3.20 13.64 7.70
CA GLY A 3 2.02 13.37 6.87
C GLY A 3 1.98 14.16 5.56
N THR A 4 2.67 15.30 5.53
CA THR A 4 2.96 16.10 4.35
C THR A 4 3.53 15.29 3.19
N LYS A 5 4.58 14.49 3.40
CA LYS A 5 5.21 13.75 2.29
C LYS A 5 4.29 12.65 1.75
N ARG A 6 3.51 12.00 2.61
CA ARG A 6 2.59 10.90 2.23
C ARG A 6 1.48 11.47 1.37
N THR A 7 0.99 12.62 1.80
CA THR A 7 0.04 13.45 1.05
C THR A 7 0.58 13.86 -0.31
N ILE A 8 1.83 14.36 -0.39
CA ILE A 8 2.46 14.73 -1.66
C ILE A 8 2.56 13.52 -2.60
N LEU A 9 3.03 12.36 -2.12
CA LEU A 9 3.15 11.15 -2.94
C LEU A 9 1.79 10.65 -3.43
N PHE A 10 0.78 10.66 -2.56
CA PHE A 10 -0.59 10.28 -2.92
C PHE A 10 -1.15 11.19 -4.01
N PHE A 11 -1.10 12.51 -3.82
CA PHE A 11 -1.61 13.46 -4.82
C PHE A 11 -0.81 13.44 -6.11
N SER A 12 0.52 13.25 -6.04
CA SER A 12 1.35 13.09 -7.24
C SER A 12 0.92 11.87 -8.05
N SER A 13 0.69 10.73 -7.37
CA SER A 13 0.16 9.52 -8.02
C SER A 13 -1.21 9.79 -8.65
N PHE A 14 -2.09 10.46 -7.92
CA PHE A 14 -3.43 10.78 -8.38
C PHE A 14 -3.42 11.64 -9.65
N PHE A 15 -2.62 12.71 -9.69
CA PHE A 15 -2.49 13.55 -10.88
C PHE A 15 -1.88 12.80 -12.06
N LEU A 16 -0.85 11.98 -11.84
CA LEU A 16 -0.27 11.15 -12.90
C LEU A 16 -1.28 10.14 -13.46
N THR A 17 -2.12 9.55 -12.59
CA THR A 17 -3.21 8.68 -13.03
C THR A 17 -4.26 9.45 -13.84
N ILE A 18 -4.66 10.66 -13.44
CA ILE A 18 -5.60 11.48 -14.22
C ILE A 18 -5.04 11.81 -15.60
N LEU A 19 -3.75 12.17 -15.69
CA LEU A 19 -3.09 12.42 -16.98
C LEU A 19 -3.11 11.15 -17.84
N PHE A 20 -2.81 9.99 -17.25
CA PHE A 20 -2.91 8.70 -17.93
C PHE A 20 -4.35 8.40 -18.39
N MET A 21 -5.35 8.60 -17.54
CA MET A 21 -6.77 8.44 -17.89
C MET A 21 -7.15 9.31 -19.09
N SER A 22 -6.69 10.56 -19.11
CA SER A 22 -6.98 11.51 -20.18
C SER A 22 -6.39 11.05 -21.52
N ILE A 23 -5.13 10.59 -21.51
CA ILE A 23 -4.46 10.05 -22.70
C ILE A 23 -5.20 8.80 -23.22
N VAL A 24 -5.52 7.87 -22.31
CA VAL A 24 -6.25 6.64 -22.65
C VAL A 24 -7.64 6.96 -23.20
N GLY A 25 -8.34 7.95 -22.62
CA GLY A 25 -9.66 8.38 -23.08
C GLY A 25 -9.63 8.93 -24.50
N ILE A 26 -8.62 9.73 -24.85
CA ILE A 26 -8.43 10.24 -26.22
C ILE A 26 -8.18 9.08 -27.20
N ILE A 27 -7.29 8.15 -26.84
CA ILE A 27 -6.94 6.99 -27.69
C ILE A 27 -8.14 6.07 -27.91
N LEU A 28 -8.95 5.84 -26.87
CA LEU A 28 -10.09 4.91 -26.92
C LEU A 28 -11.39 5.56 -27.40
N SER A 29 -11.46 6.89 -27.53
CA SER A 29 -12.66 7.62 -27.96
C SER A 29 -13.32 7.05 -29.24
N PRO A 30 -12.57 6.73 -30.32
CA PRO A 30 -13.19 6.16 -31.52
C PRO A 30 -13.90 4.83 -31.27
N ILE A 31 -13.34 4.00 -30.38
CA ILE A 31 -13.90 2.69 -30.03
C ILE A 31 -15.15 2.88 -29.16
N ILE A 32 -15.07 3.77 -28.17
CA ILE A 32 -16.17 4.06 -27.23
C ILE A 32 -17.44 4.51 -27.98
N ASN A 33 -17.29 5.31 -29.03
CA ASN A 33 -18.43 5.83 -29.80
C ASN A 33 -19.11 4.77 -30.67
N THR A 34 -18.50 3.60 -30.84
CA THR A 34 -19.03 2.52 -31.71
C THR A 34 -19.68 1.36 -30.95
N ILE A 35 -19.46 1.27 -29.64
CA ILE A 35 -20.03 0.22 -28.80
C ILE A 35 -21.40 0.63 -28.26
N SER A 36 -22.27 -0.36 -28.03
CA SER A 36 -23.58 -0.08 -27.44
C SER A 36 -23.45 0.37 -25.98
N ASP A 37 -24.40 1.18 -25.53
CA ASP A 37 -24.46 1.64 -24.13
C ASP A 37 -24.40 0.48 -23.14
N TYR A 38 -25.13 -0.61 -23.45
CA TYR A 38 -25.12 -1.82 -22.63
C TYR A 38 -23.70 -2.37 -22.42
N VAL A 39 -22.93 -2.53 -23.51
CA VAL A 39 -21.55 -3.04 -23.45
C VAL A 39 -20.64 -2.03 -22.75
N TYR A 40 -20.82 -0.75 -23.03
CA TYR A 40 -20.03 0.31 -22.42
C TYR A 40 -20.16 0.30 -20.88
N TYR A 41 -21.38 0.35 -20.36
CA TYR A 41 -21.61 0.49 -18.91
C TYR A 41 -21.39 -0.78 -18.11
N ASN A 42 -21.59 -1.96 -18.70
CA ASN A 42 -21.50 -3.24 -17.99
C ASN A 42 -20.14 -3.93 -18.12
N ILE A 43 -19.40 -3.65 -19.19
CA ILE A 43 -18.15 -4.35 -19.50
C ILE A 43 -17.00 -3.34 -19.60
N PHE A 44 -17.08 -2.42 -20.56
CA PHE A 44 -15.94 -1.58 -20.91
C PHE A 44 -15.54 -0.61 -19.79
N SER A 45 -16.50 0.15 -19.25
CA SER A 45 -16.25 1.16 -18.22
C SER A 45 -15.72 0.55 -16.90
N PRO A 46 -16.31 -0.53 -16.34
CA PRO A 46 -15.75 -1.17 -15.15
C PRO A 46 -14.32 -1.71 -15.34
N ILE A 47 -14.03 -2.31 -16.50
CA ILE A 47 -12.67 -2.76 -16.85
C ILE A 47 -11.72 -1.57 -16.87
N LEU A 48 -12.09 -0.49 -17.55
CA LEU A 48 -11.26 0.69 -17.71
C LEU A 48 -10.95 1.34 -16.36
N PHE A 49 -11.94 1.51 -15.49
CA PHE A 49 -11.73 2.02 -14.12
C PHE A 49 -10.86 1.09 -13.27
N THR A 50 -11.00 -0.23 -13.42
CA THR A 50 -10.15 -1.19 -12.73
C THR A 50 -8.70 -1.09 -13.20
N ILE A 51 -8.47 -0.92 -14.51
CA ILE A 51 -7.13 -0.68 -15.07
C ILE A 51 -6.55 0.61 -14.46
N TYR A 52 -7.33 1.68 -14.40
CA TYR A 52 -6.88 2.93 -13.80
C TYR A 52 -6.51 2.79 -12.32
N LEU A 53 -7.27 2.00 -11.55
CA LEU A 53 -6.94 1.68 -10.17
C LEU A 53 -5.60 0.95 -10.07
N PHE A 54 -5.36 -0.06 -10.91
CA PHE A 54 -4.09 -0.79 -10.90
C PHE A 54 -2.92 0.08 -11.32
N ILE A 55 -3.11 0.97 -12.29
CA ILE A 55 -2.09 1.95 -12.69
C ILE A 55 -1.82 2.93 -11.56
N PHE A 56 -2.85 3.41 -10.86
CA PHE A 56 -2.68 4.26 -9.67
C PHE A 56 -1.84 3.54 -8.60
N MET A 57 -2.19 2.30 -8.25
CA MET A 57 -1.44 1.49 -7.27
C MET A 57 0.03 1.31 -7.69
N LEU A 58 0.29 1.06 -8.98
CA LEU A 58 1.64 0.90 -9.52
C LEU A 58 2.44 2.21 -9.46
N ILE A 59 1.85 3.33 -9.87
CA ILE A 59 2.49 4.65 -9.79
C ILE A 59 2.81 4.99 -8.33
N GLU A 60 1.85 4.81 -7.43
CA GLU A 60 2.03 5.12 -6.01
C GLU A 60 3.14 4.26 -5.40
N GLY A 61 3.10 2.94 -5.63
CA GLY A 61 4.15 2.03 -5.16
C GLY A 61 5.53 2.37 -5.73
N PHE A 62 5.60 2.79 -7.00
CA PHE A 62 6.86 3.19 -7.63
C PHE A 62 7.40 4.50 -7.06
N LEU A 63 6.54 5.52 -6.86
CA LEU A 63 6.94 6.78 -6.26
C LEU A 63 7.41 6.59 -4.81
N ARG A 64 6.73 5.77 -4.01
CA ARG A 64 7.19 5.39 -2.67
C ARG A 64 8.55 4.70 -2.70
N LYS A 65 8.72 3.74 -3.63
CA LYS A 65 9.99 3.03 -3.80
C LYS A 65 11.14 3.96 -4.19
N ILE A 66 10.91 4.91 -5.09
CA ILE A 66 11.91 5.94 -5.44
C ILE A 66 12.26 6.75 -4.20
N TYR A 67 11.25 7.20 -3.46
CA TYR A 67 11.43 8.00 -2.26
C TYR A 67 12.25 7.28 -1.20
N THR A 68 11.90 6.04 -0.84
CA THR A 68 12.62 5.25 0.16
C THR A 68 14.02 4.86 -0.30
N ASN A 69 14.20 4.52 -1.58
CA ASN A 69 15.51 4.18 -2.15
C ASN A 69 16.49 5.36 -2.12
N LYS A 70 16.01 6.60 -2.19
CA LYS A 70 16.86 7.77 -2.00
C LYS A 70 17.54 7.72 -0.62
N TYR A 71 16.77 7.50 0.44
CA TYR A 71 17.29 7.38 1.81
C TYR A 71 18.19 6.15 1.99
N LEU A 72 17.90 5.04 1.32
CA LEU A 72 18.76 3.86 1.38
C LEU A 72 20.14 4.08 0.74
N LYS A 73 20.24 4.89 -0.32
CA LYS A 73 21.52 5.20 -0.97
C LYS A 73 22.35 6.18 -0.15
N ASP A 74 21.69 7.11 0.53
CA ASP A 74 22.33 8.18 1.28
C ASP A 74 22.83 7.72 2.68
N ASN A 75 22.47 6.52 3.12
CA ASN A 75 22.77 6.02 4.47
C ASN A 75 23.46 4.66 4.45
N GLN A 76 24.37 4.44 5.40
CA GLN A 76 24.98 3.13 5.60
C GLN A 76 23.93 2.14 6.12
N LEU A 77 23.73 1.07 5.36
CA LEU A 77 22.88 -0.05 5.76
C LEU A 77 23.58 -0.87 6.86
N LEU A 78 22.87 -1.11 7.95
CA LEU A 78 23.32 -1.97 9.04
C LEU A 78 22.72 -3.37 8.89
N ILE A 79 21.39 -3.43 8.67
CA ILE A 79 20.64 -4.69 8.59
C ILE A 79 19.55 -4.57 7.54
N LYS A 80 19.31 -5.66 6.80
CA LYS A 80 18.12 -5.85 5.95
C LYS A 80 17.34 -7.05 6.45
N VAL A 81 16.06 -6.86 6.72
CA VAL A 81 15.16 -7.89 7.26
C VAL A 81 13.85 -7.88 6.52
N LYS A 82 13.23 -9.05 6.37
CA LYS A 82 11.92 -9.18 5.73
C LYS A 82 10.83 -8.60 6.63
N ALA A 83 9.98 -7.75 6.06
CA ALA A 83 8.82 -7.24 6.77
C ALA A 83 7.69 -8.29 6.73
N LYS A 84 6.92 -8.38 7.80
CA LYS A 84 5.73 -9.24 7.85
C LYS A 84 4.71 -8.82 6.80
N GLU A 85 3.96 -9.80 6.28
CA GLU A 85 2.96 -9.61 5.22
C GLU A 85 1.87 -8.60 5.60
N PHE A 86 1.23 -8.01 4.60
CA PHE A 86 0.19 -7.00 4.80
C PHE A 86 -1.00 -7.53 5.60
N GLU A 87 -1.43 -6.75 6.59
CA GLU A 87 -2.68 -6.98 7.28
C GLU A 87 -3.88 -6.89 6.33
N LEU A 88 -4.97 -7.56 6.71
CA LEU A 88 -6.24 -7.50 5.98
C LEU A 88 -6.74 -6.05 5.85
N SER A 89 -6.58 -5.24 6.90
CA SER A 89 -6.93 -3.81 6.93
C SER A 89 -6.35 -3.03 5.74
N GLY A 90 -5.06 -3.22 5.45
CA GLY A 90 -4.37 -2.58 4.33
C GLY A 90 -4.82 -3.07 2.95
N ARG A 91 -5.42 -4.26 2.86
CA ARG A 91 -5.96 -4.83 1.61
C ARG A 91 -7.43 -4.47 1.38
N LEU A 92 -8.21 -4.34 2.44
CA LEU A 92 -9.65 -4.04 2.38
C LEU A 92 -9.96 -2.77 1.60
N LEU A 93 -9.12 -1.73 1.69
CA LEU A 93 -9.34 -0.49 0.94
C LEU A 93 -9.35 -0.71 -0.57
N VAL A 94 -8.48 -1.59 -1.09
CA VAL A 94 -8.42 -1.92 -2.52
C VAL A 94 -9.69 -2.66 -2.92
N TYR A 95 -10.12 -3.65 -2.14
CA TYR A 95 -11.34 -4.40 -2.43
C TYR A 95 -12.58 -3.51 -2.36
N LEU A 96 -12.62 -2.56 -1.42
CA LEU A 96 -13.70 -1.59 -1.30
C LEU A 96 -13.81 -0.73 -2.56
N ILE A 97 -12.69 -0.23 -3.09
CA ILE A 97 -12.70 0.57 -4.33
C ILE A 97 -13.12 -0.29 -5.52
N ILE A 98 -12.66 -1.54 -5.63
CA ILE A 98 -13.11 -2.47 -6.67
C ILE A 98 -14.62 -2.69 -6.56
N LEU A 99 -15.14 -2.93 -5.35
CA LEU A 99 -16.58 -3.06 -5.12
C LEU A 99 -17.31 -1.80 -5.58
N LEU A 100 -16.82 -0.61 -5.24
CA LEU A 100 -17.43 0.64 -5.70
C LEU A 100 -17.46 0.71 -7.23
N ILE A 101 -16.36 0.43 -7.93
CA ILE A 101 -16.30 0.43 -9.42
C ILE A 101 -17.38 -0.47 -10.04
N TYR A 102 -17.52 -1.69 -9.52
CA TYR A 102 -18.43 -2.67 -10.08
C TYR A 102 -19.86 -2.52 -9.59
N PHE A 103 -20.12 -1.84 -8.49
CA PHE A 103 -21.47 -1.72 -7.92
C PHE A 103 -22.00 -0.27 -7.89
N THR A 104 -21.31 0.69 -8.54
CA THR A 104 -21.80 2.07 -8.71
C THR A 104 -23.27 2.19 -9.17
N PRO A 105 -23.79 1.37 -10.12
CA PRO A 105 -25.18 1.50 -10.54
C PRO A 105 -26.18 1.28 -9.42
N LEU A 106 -25.87 0.39 -8.46
CA LEU A 106 -26.72 0.16 -7.29
C LEU A 106 -26.81 1.38 -6.37
N LEU A 107 -25.79 2.25 -6.40
CA LEU A 107 -25.79 3.50 -5.64
C LEU A 107 -26.71 4.55 -6.28
N ARG A 108 -26.97 4.43 -7.59
CA ARG A 108 -27.85 5.34 -8.33
C ARG A 108 -29.30 4.87 -8.26
N ASP A 109 -29.54 3.60 -8.56
CA ASP A 109 -30.85 2.97 -8.53
C ASP A 109 -30.70 1.59 -7.87
N PHE A 110 -31.39 1.36 -6.75
CA PHE A 110 -31.37 0.09 -6.00
C PHE A 110 -32.08 -1.07 -6.73
N SER A 111 -32.01 -1.12 -8.06
CA SER A 111 -32.52 -2.24 -8.84
C SER A 111 -31.41 -3.26 -9.11
N MET A 112 -31.69 -4.52 -8.76
CA MET A 112 -30.83 -5.66 -9.06
C MET A 112 -30.77 -5.97 -10.56
N ASP A 113 -31.69 -5.42 -11.37
CA ASP A 113 -31.70 -5.59 -12.82
C ASP A 113 -30.47 -4.96 -13.50
N LEU A 114 -29.78 -4.07 -12.79
CA LEU A 114 -28.53 -3.44 -13.25
C LEU A 114 -27.29 -4.32 -13.02
N LEU A 115 -27.43 -5.46 -12.33
CA LEU A 115 -26.34 -6.42 -12.10
C LEU A 115 -26.33 -7.51 -13.17
N THR A 116 -25.67 -7.19 -14.27
CA THR A 116 -25.49 -8.15 -15.35
C THR A 116 -24.43 -9.20 -14.99
N ILE A 117 -24.63 -10.45 -15.46
CA ILE A 117 -23.68 -11.56 -15.25
C ILE A 117 -22.24 -11.19 -15.66
N PRO A 118 -21.99 -10.56 -16.83
CA PRO A 118 -20.62 -10.17 -17.21
C PRO A 118 -19.95 -9.27 -16.18
N ARG A 119 -20.71 -8.34 -15.59
CA ARG A 119 -20.22 -7.40 -14.58
C ARG A 119 -19.79 -8.10 -13.30
N VAL A 120 -20.57 -9.08 -12.84
CA VAL A 120 -20.24 -9.89 -11.66
C VAL A 120 -19.00 -10.75 -11.90
N LEU A 121 -18.87 -11.35 -13.09
CA LEU A 121 -17.68 -12.13 -13.45
C LEU A 121 -16.42 -11.25 -13.47
N LEU A 122 -16.51 -10.05 -14.05
CA LEU A 122 -15.40 -9.09 -14.08
C LEU A 122 -15.01 -8.59 -12.68
N PHE A 123 -15.99 -8.40 -11.79
CA PHE A 123 -15.74 -8.08 -10.38
C PHE A 123 -14.91 -9.17 -9.70
N ILE A 124 -15.33 -10.43 -9.80
CA ILE A 124 -14.62 -11.58 -9.23
C ILE A 124 -13.19 -11.66 -9.79
N PHE A 125 -13.04 -11.51 -11.10
CA PHE A 125 -11.73 -11.53 -11.76
C PHE A 125 -10.82 -10.40 -11.27
N SER A 126 -11.38 -9.20 -11.06
CA SER A 126 -10.66 -8.04 -10.54
C SER A 126 -10.19 -8.24 -9.11
N ILE A 127 -11.01 -8.87 -8.26
CA ILE A 127 -10.60 -9.23 -6.89
C ILE A 127 -9.42 -10.23 -6.94
N ILE A 128 -9.50 -11.27 -7.77
CA ILE A 128 -8.42 -12.26 -7.91
C ILE A 128 -7.11 -11.58 -8.36
N ILE A 129 -7.17 -10.74 -9.40
CA ILE A 129 -5.98 -10.01 -9.89
C ILE A 129 -5.42 -9.11 -8.78
N SER A 130 -6.29 -8.35 -8.09
CA SER A 130 -5.86 -7.45 -7.02
C SER A 130 -5.17 -8.19 -5.87
N GLU A 131 -5.66 -9.37 -5.49
CA GLU A 131 -5.03 -10.19 -4.46
C GLU A 131 -3.67 -10.72 -4.90
N LEU A 132 -3.54 -11.16 -6.16
CA LEU A 132 -2.25 -11.57 -6.71
C LEU A 132 -1.24 -10.42 -6.68
N LEU A 133 -1.65 -9.22 -7.10
CA LEU A 133 -0.81 -8.02 -7.07
C LEU A 133 -0.38 -7.67 -5.64
N LEU A 134 -1.31 -7.65 -4.69
CA LEU A 134 -1.03 -7.34 -3.29
C LEU A 134 -0.12 -8.39 -2.63
N ARG A 135 -0.25 -9.67 -3.00
CA ARG A 135 0.61 -10.75 -2.50
C ARG A 135 2.01 -10.71 -3.09
N ILE A 136 2.16 -10.32 -4.36
CA ILE A 136 3.47 -10.06 -4.96
C ILE A 136 4.12 -8.85 -4.29
N SER A 137 3.33 -7.79 -4.07
CA SER A 137 3.75 -6.58 -3.39
C SER A 137 4.25 -6.86 -1.97
N SER A 138 3.50 -7.62 -1.16
CA SER A 138 3.87 -7.93 0.23
C SER A 138 5.21 -8.66 0.34
N LYS A 139 5.49 -9.60 -0.57
CA LYS A 139 6.77 -10.32 -0.63
C LYS A 139 7.96 -9.44 -0.99
N SER A 140 7.71 -8.26 -1.57
CA SER A 140 8.76 -7.32 -1.98
C SER A 140 9.17 -6.35 -0.87
N ILE A 141 8.46 -6.33 0.27
CA ILE A 141 8.68 -5.36 1.35
C ILE A 141 9.74 -5.86 2.34
N TYR A 142 10.74 -5.01 2.60
CA TYR A 142 11.79 -5.25 3.58
C TYR A 142 11.97 -4.03 4.49
N GLY A 143 12.35 -4.30 5.73
CA GLY A 143 12.89 -3.33 6.66
C GLY A 143 14.39 -3.21 6.50
N TYR A 144 14.88 -1.97 6.48
CA TYR A 144 16.29 -1.63 6.37
C TYR A 144 16.64 -0.74 7.55
N LEU A 145 17.44 -1.27 8.47
CA LEU A 145 17.96 -0.48 9.58
C LEU A 145 19.26 0.17 9.12
N THR A 146 19.29 1.49 9.20
CA THR A 146 20.45 2.31 8.89
C THR A 146 20.94 3.00 10.15
N LYS A 147 22.05 3.73 10.05
CA LYS A 147 22.53 4.53 11.17
C LYS A 147 21.47 5.50 11.70
N ASP A 148 20.66 6.11 10.84
CA ASP A 148 19.77 7.21 11.23
C ASP A 148 18.28 6.90 11.12
N TYR A 149 17.92 5.90 10.31
CA TYR A 149 16.53 5.57 9.99
C TYR A 149 16.24 4.07 10.08
N VAL A 150 14.97 3.75 10.33
CA VAL A 150 14.34 2.49 9.97
C VAL A 150 13.52 2.75 8.71
N ILE A 151 13.88 2.10 7.60
CA ILE A 151 13.26 2.33 6.30
C ILE A 151 12.49 1.07 5.90
N ILE A 152 11.20 1.21 5.66
CA ILE A 152 10.41 0.15 5.03
C ILE A 152 10.37 0.44 3.54
N SER A 153 10.87 -0.49 2.72
CA SER A 153 10.95 -0.28 1.27
C SER A 153 10.60 -1.54 0.50
N GLY A 154 9.94 -1.35 -0.63
CA GLY A 154 9.54 -2.37 -1.59
C GLY A 154 8.58 -1.78 -2.61
N LEU A 155 7.98 -2.63 -3.45
CA LEU A 155 6.91 -2.20 -4.35
C LEU A 155 5.58 -2.32 -3.59
N ASP A 156 5.24 -1.31 -2.80
CA ASP A 156 4.03 -1.29 -1.97
C ASP A 156 2.82 -0.81 -2.77
N LEU A 157 1.96 -1.75 -3.17
CA LEU A 157 0.80 -1.49 -4.00
C LEU A 157 -0.46 -1.18 -3.17
N ARG A 158 -0.36 -1.11 -1.83
CA ARG A 158 -1.49 -0.66 -1.01
C ARG A 158 -1.75 0.82 -1.24
N ILE A 159 -3.02 1.19 -1.23
CA ILE A 159 -3.43 2.59 -1.37
C ILE A 159 -3.16 3.32 -0.06
N GLY A 160 -2.27 4.30 -0.10
CA GLY A 160 -1.79 5.02 1.08
C GLY A 160 -2.53 6.32 1.21
N LEU A 161 -3.70 6.28 1.85
CA LEU A 161 -4.46 7.51 2.09
C LEU A 161 -3.59 8.56 2.81
N PRO A 162 -3.73 9.85 2.46
CA PRO A 162 -3.13 10.93 3.23
C PRO A 162 -3.60 10.84 4.68
N ILE A 163 -2.69 11.06 5.64
CA ILE A 163 -2.88 10.73 7.05
C ILE A 163 -4.22 11.25 7.58
N ILE A 164 -5.08 10.32 7.98
CA ILE A 164 -6.18 10.57 8.91
C ILE A 164 -5.58 10.31 10.30
N TYR A 165 -5.70 11.25 11.23
CA TYR A 165 -5.32 11.01 12.63
C TYR A 165 -5.93 9.68 13.11
N GLY A 166 -5.11 8.81 13.69
CA GLY A 166 -5.53 7.46 14.12
C GLY A 166 -5.41 6.35 13.07
N SER A 167 -4.69 6.56 11.95
CA SER A 167 -4.36 5.48 11.03
C SER A 167 -3.44 4.45 11.68
N ASN A 168 -3.83 3.17 11.69
CA ASN A 168 -3.01 2.06 12.16
C ASN A 168 -1.97 1.66 11.09
N ILE A 169 -0.75 2.16 11.23
CA ILE A 169 0.39 1.85 10.38
C ILE A 169 0.84 0.41 10.65
N PHE A 170 0.94 -0.39 9.58
CA PHE A 170 1.50 -1.73 9.64
C PHE A 170 2.45 -1.95 8.46
N ASN A 171 3.76 -1.84 8.70
CA ASN A 171 4.78 -1.98 7.67
C ASN A 171 4.53 -1.11 6.41
N ASP A 172 4.01 0.12 6.56
CA ASP A 172 3.83 1.05 5.44
C ASP A 172 5.20 1.46 4.88
N SER A 173 5.35 1.41 3.54
CA SER A 173 6.61 1.80 2.88
C SER A 173 6.92 3.26 3.07
N GLU A 174 7.89 3.53 3.93
CA GLU A 174 8.11 4.84 4.52
C GLU A 174 9.48 4.90 5.21
N VAL A 175 9.92 6.11 5.53
CA VAL A 175 11.16 6.38 6.29
C VAL A 175 10.78 6.84 7.68
N TYR A 176 11.22 6.08 8.68
CA TYR A 176 11.02 6.34 10.10
C TYR A 176 12.37 6.71 10.73
N THR A 177 12.38 7.76 11.53
CA THR A 177 13.51 8.05 12.41
C THR A 177 13.42 7.18 13.66
N TYR A 178 14.53 6.99 14.36
CA TYR A 178 14.49 6.27 15.64
C TYR A 178 13.64 6.98 16.71
N ASN A 179 13.39 8.28 16.57
CA ASN A 179 12.48 9.02 17.45
C ASN A 179 11.00 8.71 17.19
N ASP A 180 10.67 8.14 16.02
CA ASP A 180 9.31 7.72 15.69
C ASP A 180 8.96 6.36 16.36
N ILE A 181 9.94 5.70 16.98
CA ILE A 181 9.78 4.40 17.64
C ILE A 181 9.71 4.61 19.16
N LYS A 182 8.58 4.26 19.75
CA LYS A 182 8.31 4.37 21.19
C LYS A 182 9.00 3.27 21.98
N GLU A 183 8.79 2.04 21.55
CA GLU A 183 9.26 0.84 22.24
C GLU A 183 9.38 -0.32 21.25
N TYR A 184 10.11 -1.36 21.62
CA TYR A 184 10.18 -2.59 20.84
C TYR A 184 9.84 -3.82 21.66
N PHE A 185 9.47 -4.89 20.97
CA PHE A 185 9.22 -6.19 21.58
C PHE A 185 9.74 -7.31 20.71
N VAL A 186 10.28 -8.34 21.34
CA VAL A 186 10.94 -9.47 20.65
C VAL A 186 10.13 -10.72 20.93
N PHE A 187 9.59 -11.31 19.86
CA PHE A 187 8.99 -12.64 19.85
C PHE A 187 10.00 -13.65 19.27
N PRO A 188 9.76 -14.97 19.41
CA PRO A 188 10.67 -15.98 18.86
C PRO A 188 10.94 -15.86 17.36
N GLU A 189 9.93 -15.46 16.58
CA GLU A 189 9.99 -15.39 15.11
C GLU A 189 9.84 -13.97 14.56
N THR A 190 9.51 -12.99 15.41
CA THR A 190 9.30 -11.61 14.95
C THR A 190 9.82 -10.56 15.92
N ILE A 191 10.15 -9.39 15.41
CA ILE A 191 10.40 -8.17 16.20
C ILE A 191 9.35 -7.14 15.83
N GLU A 192 8.73 -6.54 16.85
CA GLU A 192 7.76 -5.47 16.69
C GLU A 192 8.33 -4.15 17.20
N LEU A 193 8.24 -3.10 16.38
CA LEU A 193 8.56 -1.72 16.76
C LEU A 193 7.26 -0.93 16.85
N TYR A 194 6.91 -0.50 18.05
CA TYR A 194 5.71 0.29 18.29
C TYR A 194 6.00 1.75 18.01
N LEU A 195 5.16 2.38 17.20
CA LEU A 195 5.33 3.77 16.82
C LEU A 195 4.81 4.70 17.92
N VAL A 196 5.35 5.92 17.96
CA VAL A 196 4.86 6.98 18.86
C VAL A 196 3.41 7.33 18.58
N ALA A 197 2.73 7.90 19.59
CA ALA A 197 1.31 8.26 19.53
C ALA A 197 0.37 7.12 19.11
N ASP A 198 0.76 5.87 19.40
CA ASP A 198 0.03 4.63 19.12
C ASP A 198 -0.44 4.55 17.65
N GLN A 199 0.37 5.07 16.73
CA GLN A 199 0.10 5.08 15.28
C GLN A 199 0.22 3.71 14.63
N GLY A 200 0.42 2.64 15.40
CA GLY A 200 0.60 1.28 14.91
C GLY A 200 2.00 0.73 15.17
N LYS A 201 2.44 -0.21 14.34
CA LYS A 201 3.70 -0.93 14.53
C LYS A 201 4.36 -1.38 13.24
N LEU A 202 5.68 -1.56 13.29
CA LEU A 202 6.47 -2.23 12.26
C LEU A 202 6.79 -3.63 12.75
N VAL A 203 6.60 -4.65 11.91
CA VAL A 203 6.80 -6.05 12.28
C VAL A 203 7.73 -6.73 11.29
N PHE A 204 8.77 -7.35 11.82
CA PHE A 204 9.86 -7.93 11.06
C PHE A 204 10.01 -9.41 11.40
N ASP A 205 10.22 -10.24 10.38
CA ASP A 205 10.57 -11.65 10.58
C ASP A 205 12.01 -11.71 11.11
N THR A 206 12.28 -12.51 12.14
CA THR A 206 13.62 -12.61 12.73
C THR A 206 14.05 -14.05 12.93
N ASP A 207 15.36 -14.25 12.93
CA ASP A 207 16.04 -15.41 13.52
C ASP A 207 16.91 -14.96 14.71
N ASN A 208 17.67 -15.89 15.30
CA ASN A 208 18.54 -15.62 16.44
C ASN A 208 19.66 -14.60 16.15
N GLU A 209 20.21 -14.59 14.93
CA GLU A 209 21.30 -13.68 14.57
C GLU A 209 20.76 -12.28 14.33
N VAL A 210 19.72 -12.18 13.49
CA VAL A 210 19.01 -10.95 13.20
C VAL A 210 18.53 -10.29 14.49
N SER A 211 17.96 -11.07 15.42
CA SER A 211 17.42 -10.54 16.66
C SER A 211 18.50 -9.86 17.52
N ARG A 212 19.68 -10.48 17.65
CA ARG A 212 20.81 -9.89 18.37
C ARG A 212 21.28 -8.58 17.74
N GLN A 213 21.42 -8.56 16.42
CA GLN A 213 21.85 -7.35 15.70
C GLN A 213 20.79 -6.23 15.86
N PHE A 214 19.51 -6.57 15.75
CA PHE A 214 18.38 -5.64 15.91
C PHE A 214 18.36 -5.03 17.32
N ILE A 215 18.43 -5.86 18.35
CA ILE A 215 18.46 -5.42 19.76
C ILE A 215 19.67 -4.52 20.02
N GLY A 216 20.84 -4.86 19.47
CA GLY A 216 22.06 -4.05 19.59
C GLY A 216 21.86 -2.62 19.05
N ILE A 217 21.26 -2.49 17.86
CA ILE A 217 20.97 -1.19 17.26
C ILE A 217 19.96 -0.41 18.11
N LEU A 218 18.84 -1.03 18.51
CA LEU A 218 17.80 -0.35 19.28
C LEU A 218 18.30 0.10 20.66
N THR A 219 19.15 -0.70 21.30
CA THR A 219 19.80 -0.36 22.57
C THR A 219 20.76 0.81 22.41
N GLN A 220 21.56 0.84 21.34
CA GLN A 220 22.43 1.97 21.01
C GLN A 220 21.62 3.26 20.79
N LYS A 221 20.41 3.14 20.22
CA LYS A 221 19.47 4.24 20.01
C LYS A 221 18.61 4.58 21.23
N LYS A 222 18.82 3.91 22.36
CA LYS A 222 18.10 4.11 23.63
C LYS A 222 16.58 3.92 23.52
N ILE A 223 16.14 3.06 22.60
CA ILE A 223 14.73 2.69 22.48
C ILE A 223 14.45 1.62 23.55
N PRO A 224 13.47 1.81 24.45
CA PRO A 224 13.18 0.86 25.51
C PRO A 224 12.48 -0.40 24.97
N MET A 225 12.76 -1.54 25.61
CA MET A 225 11.97 -2.75 25.40
C MET A 225 10.65 -2.62 26.18
N LYS A 226 9.54 -2.96 25.54
CA LYS A 226 8.22 -2.99 26.16
C LYS A 226 8.20 -4.05 27.27
N LYS A 227 7.72 -3.65 28.45
CA LYS A 227 7.55 -4.56 29.59
C LYS A 227 6.26 -5.36 29.41
N PHE A 228 6.30 -6.65 29.76
CA PHE A 228 5.07 -7.42 29.95
C PHE A 228 4.33 -6.84 31.16
N ASN A 229 3.13 -6.31 30.93
CA ASN A 229 2.16 -6.02 31.98
C ASN A 229 1.04 -7.06 31.91
#